data_AF-A0A945FH65-F1
#
_entry.id   AF-A0A945FH65-F1
#
_cell.length_a   1.000
_cell.length_b   1.000
_cell.length_c   1.000
_cell.angle_alpha   90.00
_cell.angle_beta   90.00
_cell.angle_gamma   90.00
#
_symmetry.space_group_name_H-M   'P 1'
#
loop_
_entity.id
_entity.type
_entity.pdbx_description
1 polymer ?
#
loop_
_entity_poly.entity_id
_entity_poly.type
_entity_poly.pdbx_seq_one_letter_code
_entity_poly.pdbx_strand_id
1 'polypeptide(L)'
;MNILFSSTSYVFSDHIPGGEYQVAHAVVSGLAARGHTIHVIVPQAKLREPIPNVTIHEISGYDFVERESYFAYRLNWWTFTIRSYFAAKRIIRENDIDIVHHIRPAFLEKFSLCWRLPLPFVYGPVSLPMIHTLPPGTAMPGETNKVGPLEKLKNKLIDKLNFTIG
;
A
#
# COMPACT_ATOMS: atom_id res chain seq x y z
N MET A 1 15.32 0.46 20.12
CA MET A 1 14.69 -0.69 19.42
C MET A 1 15.10 -0.66 17.97
N ASN A 2 15.25 -1.83 17.37
CA ASN A 2 15.50 -2.04 15.97
C ASN A 2 14.20 -2.51 15.29
N ILE A 3 13.67 -1.69 14.38
CA ILE A 3 12.31 -1.80 13.86
C ILE A 3 12.38 -2.08 12.36
N LEU A 4 11.73 -3.16 11.91
CA LEU A 4 11.60 -3.48 10.49
C LEU A 4 10.22 -3.08 9.96
N PHE A 5 10.16 -2.10 9.08
CA PHE A 5 8.98 -1.87 8.25
C PHE A 5 9.00 -2.79 7.03
N SER A 6 8.16 -3.82 7.04
CA SER A 6 7.98 -4.77 5.93
C SER A 6 7.30 -4.15 4.70
N SER A 7 6.58 -3.04 4.89
CA SER A 7 6.06 -2.16 3.84
C SER A 7 5.67 -0.84 4.50
N THR A 8 5.94 0.28 3.82
CA THR A 8 5.54 1.61 4.29
C THR A 8 4.52 2.27 3.35
N SER A 9 4.67 2.09 2.04
CA SER A 9 3.77 2.56 0.99
C SER A 9 4.25 2.05 -0.38
N TYR A 10 3.57 2.43 -1.48
CA TYR A 10 4.07 2.17 -2.84
C TYR A 10 5.36 2.91 -3.15
N VAL A 11 5.43 4.16 -2.72
CA VAL A 11 6.57 5.04 -2.91
C VAL A 11 6.88 5.68 -1.57
N PHE A 12 8.02 5.37 -0.99
CA PHE A 12 8.45 6.01 0.23
C PHE A 12 9.10 7.36 -0.10
N SER A 13 8.36 8.44 0.13
CA SER A 13 8.77 9.79 -0.27
C SER A 13 8.43 10.84 0.77
N ASP A 14 9.26 11.88 0.84
CA ASP A 14 9.10 13.09 1.63
C ASP A 14 8.53 14.27 0.83
N HIS A 15 8.46 14.17 -0.51
CA HIS A 15 8.12 15.30 -1.39
C HIS A 15 7.09 14.98 -2.46
N ILE A 16 6.84 13.71 -2.78
CA ILE A 16 5.79 13.33 -3.73
C ILE A 16 4.42 13.49 -3.03
N PRO A 17 3.46 14.20 -3.63
CA PRO A 17 2.12 14.33 -3.08
C PRO A 17 1.43 12.96 -2.95
N GLY A 18 1.07 12.59 -1.73
CA GLY A 18 0.31 11.37 -1.45
C GLY A 18 0.16 11.16 0.05
N GLY A 19 -1.09 11.03 0.53
CA GLY A 19 -1.36 10.92 1.96
C GLY A 19 -0.65 9.72 2.61
N GLU A 20 -0.60 8.58 1.92
CA GLU A 20 0.12 7.40 2.41
C GLU A 20 1.65 7.59 2.45
N TYR A 21 2.22 8.33 1.51
CA TYR A 21 3.67 8.60 1.45
C TYR A 21 4.08 9.50 2.63
N GLN A 22 3.32 10.56 2.87
CA GLN A 22 3.57 11.50 3.97
C GLN A 22 3.39 10.85 5.33
N VAL A 23 2.33 10.04 5.53
CA VAL A 23 2.12 9.30 6.78
C VAL A 23 3.26 8.32 7.03
N ALA A 24 3.64 7.54 6.02
CA ALA A 24 4.76 6.61 6.11
C ALA A 24 6.07 7.33 6.50
N HIS A 25 6.38 8.42 5.80
CA HIS A 25 7.58 9.22 6.06
C HIS A 25 7.58 9.81 7.48
N ALA A 26 6.45 10.37 7.93
CA ALA A 26 6.32 10.97 9.26
C ALA A 26 6.48 9.92 10.37
N VAL A 27 5.89 8.72 10.21
CA VAL A 27 6.03 7.62 11.18
C VAL A 27 7.49 7.17 11.26
N VAL A 28 8.13 6.90 10.13
CA VAL A 28 9.53 6.44 10.09
C VAL A 28 10.47 7.49 10.67
N SER A 29 10.38 8.74 10.20
CA SER A 29 11.24 9.83 10.65
C SER A 29 11.04 10.14 12.14
N GLY A 30 9.79 10.11 12.62
CA GLY A 30 9.48 10.33 14.02
C GLY A 30 10.00 9.22 14.94
N LEU A 31 10.08 7.97 14.48
CA LEU A 31 10.71 6.89 15.25
C LEU A 31 12.25 7.01 15.20
N ALA A 32 12.82 7.28 14.04
CA ALA A 32 14.26 7.50 13.90
C ALA A 32 14.76 8.65 14.80
N ALA A 33 14.03 9.76 14.85
CA ALA A 33 14.34 10.92 15.70
C ALA A 33 14.27 10.61 17.20
N ARG A 34 13.55 9.56 17.61
CA ARG A 34 13.51 9.07 19.00
C ARG A 34 14.65 8.10 19.33
N GLY A 35 15.60 7.90 18.42
CA GLY A 35 16.77 7.04 18.63
C GLY A 35 16.53 5.56 18.30
N HIS A 36 15.46 5.23 17.56
CA HIS A 36 15.26 3.88 17.04
C HIS A 36 16.09 3.66 15.76
N THR A 37 16.62 2.44 15.59
CA THR A 37 17.21 2.00 14.32
C THR A 37 16.09 1.42 13.46
N ILE A 38 15.97 1.86 12.22
CA ILE A 38 14.86 1.52 11.35
C ILE A 38 15.37 0.87 10.06
N HIS A 39 14.78 -0.26 9.70
CA HIS A 39 14.92 -0.88 8.39
C HIS A 39 13.60 -0.74 7.64
N VAL A 40 13.63 -0.22 6.41
CA VAL A 40 12.42 0.05 5.62
C VAL A 40 12.48 -0.71 4.31
N ILE A 41 11.60 -1.69 4.12
CA ILE A 41 11.43 -2.40 2.85
C ILE A 41 10.38 -1.68 2.02
N VAL A 42 10.78 -1.23 0.83
CA VAL A 42 9.91 -0.48 -0.08
C VAL A 42 10.04 -0.97 -1.50
N PRO A 43 9.00 -0.78 -2.33
CA PRO A 43 9.15 -0.96 -3.76
C PRO A 43 10.15 0.07 -4.32
N GLN A 44 9.96 1.33 -3.96
CA GLN A 44 10.77 2.45 -4.43
C GLN A 44 10.88 3.52 -3.32
N ALA A 45 12.04 4.17 -3.23
CA ALA A 45 12.26 5.34 -2.37
C ALA A 45 12.55 6.59 -3.21
N LYS A 46 11.95 7.71 -2.80
CA LYS A 46 12.13 9.04 -3.41
C LYS A 46 12.25 10.06 -2.28
N LEU A 47 13.40 10.07 -1.61
CA LEU A 47 13.73 11.03 -0.56
C LEU A 47 14.62 12.14 -1.12
N ARG A 48 14.47 13.37 -0.61
CA ARG A 48 15.43 14.45 -0.91
C ARG A 48 16.75 14.23 -0.20
N GLU A 49 16.68 13.74 1.04
CA GLU A 49 17.83 13.51 1.89
C GLU A 49 17.69 12.17 2.64
N PRO A 50 18.81 11.49 2.95
CA PRO A 50 18.78 10.32 3.82
C PRO A 50 18.25 10.67 5.22
N ILE A 51 17.47 9.77 5.82
CA ILE A 51 17.02 9.92 7.20
C ILE A 51 18.04 9.22 8.13
N PRO A 52 18.59 9.90 9.15
CA PRO A 52 19.50 9.27 10.11
C PRO A 52 18.85 8.06 10.79
N ASN A 53 19.65 7.03 11.09
CA ASN A 53 19.19 5.77 11.70
C ASN A 53 18.17 4.98 10.86
N VAL A 54 17.99 5.30 9.57
CA VAL A 54 17.11 4.57 8.66
C VAL A 54 17.91 3.93 7.54
N THR A 55 17.74 2.62 7.35
CA THR A 55 18.27 1.86 6.21
C THR A 55 17.11 1.49 5.28
N ILE A 56 17.22 1.89 4.01
CA ILE A 56 16.20 1.63 2.99
C ILE A 56 16.60 0.41 2.17
N HIS A 57 15.65 -0.51 1.99
CA HIS A 57 15.78 -1.73 1.20
C HIS A 57 14.78 -1.65 0.04
N GLU A 58 15.21 -1.10 -1.09
CA GLU A 58 14.43 -1.08 -2.32
C GLU A 58 14.46 -2.48 -2.97
N ILE A 59 13.30 -3.15 -3.03
CA ILE A 59 13.21 -4.56 -3.47
C ILE A 59 12.34 -4.76 -4.72
N SER A 60 11.79 -3.68 -5.28
CA SER A 60 11.09 -3.73 -6.56
C SER A 60 11.94 -3.09 -7.65
N GLY A 61 11.87 -3.68 -8.84
CA GLY A 61 12.53 -3.17 -10.04
C GLY A 61 11.51 -2.75 -11.09
N TYR A 62 10.32 -2.33 -10.66
CA TYR A 62 9.26 -1.85 -11.54
C TYR A 62 8.75 -0.52 -10.99
N ASP A 63 8.60 0.45 -11.88
CA ASP A 63 7.94 1.71 -11.55
C ASP A 63 6.45 1.42 -11.41
N PHE A 64 5.82 1.80 -10.30
CA PHE A 64 4.37 1.82 -10.22
C PHE A 64 3.87 2.93 -11.15
N VAL A 65 3.66 2.58 -12.42
CA VAL A 65 3.21 3.54 -13.44
C VAL A 65 1.74 3.87 -13.21
N GLU A 66 1.38 5.15 -13.35
CA GLU A 66 0.03 5.71 -13.15
C GLU A 66 -1.08 5.08 -14.04
N ARG A 67 -0.75 4.11 -14.91
CA ARG A 67 -1.66 3.46 -15.85
C ARG A 67 -1.54 1.93 -15.90
N GLU A 68 -1.15 1.30 -14.80
CA GLU A 68 -1.17 -0.17 -14.74
C GLU A 68 -2.60 -0.71 -14.79
N SER A 69 -2.81 -1.78 -15.57
CA SER A 69 -4.04 -2.56 -15.46
C SER A 69 -4.18 -3.11 -14.03
N TYR A 70 -5.42 -3.22 -13.53
CA TYR A 70 -5.66 -3.79 -12.18
C TYR A 70 -5.03 -5.17 -11.98
N PHE A 71 -4.95 -5.97 -13.05
CA PHE A 71 -4.28 -7.27 -13.02
C PHE A 71 -2.77 -7.15 -12.82
N ALA A 72 -2.10 -6.28 -13.59
CA ALA A 72 -0.67 -6.02 -13.46
C ALA A 72 -0.34 -5.51 -12.05
N TYR A 73 -1.14 -4.57 -11.54
CA TYR A 73 -1.03 -4.04 -10.18
C TYR A 73 -1.12 -5.14 -9.11
N ARG A 74 -2.09 -6.07 -9.23
CA ARG A 74 -2.21 -7.20 -8.29
C ARG A 74 -1.00 -8.11 -8.36
N LEU A 75 -0.52 -8.44 -9.56
CA LEU A 75 0.63 -9.30 -9.74
C LEU A 75 1.88 -8.66 -9.13
N ASN A 76 2.09 -7.37 -9.39
CA ASN A 76 3.16 -6.58 -8.79
C ASN A 76 3.09 -6.59 -7.26
N TRP A 77 1.90 -6.35 -6.68
CA TRP A 77 1.71 -6.43 -5.23
C TRP A 77 2.04 -7.80 -4.66
N TRP A 78 1.62 -8.88 -5.33
CA TRP A 78 1.97 -10.25 -4.93
C TRP A 78 3.48 -10.49 -4.97
N THR A 79 4.14 -10.08 -6.06
CA THR A 79 5.59 -10.18 -6.22
C THR A 79 6.31 -9.39 -5.13
N PHE A 80 5.89 -8.15 -4.86
CA PHE A 80 6.44 -7.34 -3.78
C PHE A 80 6.26 -8.02 -2.42
N THR A 81 5.07 -8.53 -2.15
CA THR A 81 4.76 -9.18 -0.86
C THR A 81 5.65 -10.39 -0.61
N ILE A 82 5.88 -11.22 -1.64
CA ILE A 82 6.79 -12.38 -1.56
C ILE A 82 8.24 -11.92 -1.37
N ARG A 83 8.70 -10.94 -2.15
CA ARG A 83 10.07 -10.41 -2.03
C ARG A 83 10.31 -9.77 -0.67
N SER A 84 9.34 -9.00 -0.18
CA SER A 84 9.35 -8.37 1.15
C SER A 84 9.51 -9.41 2.24
N TYR A 85 8.79 -10.54 2.16
CA TYR A 85 8.94 -11.63 3.12
C TYR A 85 10.36 -12.22 3.15
N PHE A 86 10.96 -12.48 1.97
CA PHE A 86 12.32 -13.02 1.91
C PHE A 86 13.37 -12.01 2.35
N ALA A 87 13.21 -10.73 1.98
CA ALA A 87 14.05 -9.64 2.44
C ALA A 87 13.95 -9.48 3.96
N ALA A 88 12.75 -9.51 4.52
CA ALA A 88 12.52 -9.46 5.96
C ALA A 88 13.20 -10.62 6.70
N LYS A 89 13.06 -11.86 6.20
CA LYS A 89 13.79 -13.03 6.74
C LYS A 89 15.31 -12.85 6.72
N ARG A 90 15.85 -12.19 5.71
CA ARG A 90 17.28 -11.91 5.64
C ARG A 90 17.67 -10.85 6.68
N ILE A 91 16.97 -9.72 6.70
CA ILE A 91 17.24 -8.61 7.61
C ILE A 91 17.15 -9.05 9.08
N ILE A 92 16.13 -9.84 9.45
CA ILE A 92 15.97 -10.35 10.82
C ILE A 92 17.11 -11.30 11.24
N ARG A 93 17.75 -11.99 10.30
CA ARG A 93 18.91 -12.85 10.61
C ARG A 93 20.20 -12.07 10.74
N GLU A 94 20.32 -10.96 10.01
CA GLU A 94 21.52 -10.13 9.96
C GLU A 94 21.49 -9.00 11.02
N ASN A 95 20.33 -8.72 11.59
CA ASN A 95 20.10 -7.61 12.51
C ASN A 95 19.20 -8.08 13.65
N ASP A 96 19.46 -7.61 14.87
CA ASP A 96 18.63 -7.88 16.06
C ASP A 96 17.31 -7.10 16.00
N ILE A 97 16.40 -7.48 15.10
CA ILE A 97 15.10 -6.83 14.91
C ILE A 97 14.16 -7.20 16.06
N ASP A 98 13.63 -6.18 16.75
CA ASP A 98 12.70 -6.36 17.87
C ASP A 98 11.25 -6.55 17.42
N ILE A 99 10.86 -5.88 16.32
CA ILE A 99 9.47 -5.80 15.88
C ILE A 99 9.38 -5.60 14.36
N VAL A 100 8.38 -6.25 13.76
CA VAL A 100 8.04 -6.06 12.35
C VAL A 100 6.76 -5.24 12.24
N HIS A 101 6.85 -4.08 11.60
CA HIS A 101 5.73 -3.21 11.32
C HIS A 101 5.33 -3.30 9.84
N HIS A 102 4.05 -3.27 9.55
CA HIS A 102 3.52 -3.14 8.20
C HIS A 102 2.55 -1.97 8.15
N ILE A 103 2.92 -0.89 7.47
CA ILE A 103 2.00 0.23 7.21
C ILE A 103 1.17 -0.12 5.99
N ARG A 104 -0.15 0.00 6.13
CA ARG A 104 -1.10 -0.35 5.08
C ARG A 104 -1.32 0.87 4.17
N PRO A 105 -1.00 0.78 2.87
CA PRO A 105 -1.47 1.76 1.90
C PRO A 105 -2.97 1.53 1.62
N ALA A 106 -3.75 2.60 1.39
CA ALA A 106 -5.19 2.73 1.70
C ALA A 106 -6.20 1.70 1.11
N PHE A 107 -5.79 0.74 0.28
CA PHE A 107 -6.71 -0.18 -0.40
C PHE A 107 -6.95 -1.50 0.37
N LEU A 108 -8.12 -2.12 0.11
CA LEU A 108 -8.72 -3.21 0.90
C LEU A 108 -8.16 -4.62 0.69
N GLU A 109 -7.44 -4.88 -0.40
CA GLU A 109 -6.99 -6.24 -0.74
C GLU A 109 -5.50 -6.52 -0.48
N LYS A 110 -4.82 -5.66 0.31
CA LYS A 110 -3.37 -5.78 0.55
C LYS A 110 -3.07 -6.57 1.81
N PHE A 111 -2.35 -7.68 1.63
CA PHE A 111 -1.85 -8.51 2.73
C PHE A 111 -0.32 -8.39 2.86
N SER A 112 0.17 -8.75 4.04
CA SER A 112 1.59 -9.01 4.29
C SER A 112 1.79 -10.51 4.48
N LEU A 113 2.93 -11.06 4.07
CA LEU A 113 3.35 -12.41 4.52
C LEU A 113 4.22 -12.34 5.78
N CYS A 114 4.62 -11.14 6.19
CA CYS A 114 5.55 -10.93 7.31
C CYS A 114 4.94 -11.21 8.69
N TRP A 115 3.60 -11.35 8.79
CA TRP A 115 2.97 -11.84 10.02
C TRP A 115 3.37 -13.29 10.38
N ARG A 116 3.93 -14.05 9.42
CA ARG A 116 4.45 -15.41 9.63
C ARG A 116 5.89 -15.44 10.15
N LEU A 117 6.51 -14.27 10.38
CA LEU A 117 7.86 -14.19 10.93
C LEU A 117 7.82 -14.42 12.46
N PRO A 118 8.90 -14.92 13.08
CA PRO A 118 8.93 -15.27 14.50
C PRO A 118 9.08 -14.05 15.41
N LEU A 119 8.55 -12.89 15.02
CA LEU A 119 8.67 -11.62 15.74
C LEU A 119 7.29 -10.99 15.93
N PRO A 120 7.11 -10.13 16.96
CA PRO A 120 5.91 -9.31 17.10
C PRO A 120 5.63 -8.56 15.79
N PHE A 121 4.38 -8.68 15.32
CA PHE A 121 3.94 -8.09 14.06
C PHE A 121 2.87 -7.04 14.31
N VAL A 122 3.13 -5.80 13.90
CA VAL A 122 2.18 -4.68 14.00
C VAL A 122 1.69 -4.32 12.61
N TYR A 123 0.38 -4.33 12.43
CA TYR A 123 -0.26 -3.96 11.18
C TYR A 123 -0.99 -2.62 11.35
N GLY A 124 -0.56 -1.58 10.64
CA GLY A 124 -1.13 -0.24 10.69
C GLY A 124 -0.08 0.87 10.53
N PRO A 125 -0.46 2.15 10.66
CA PRO A 125 -1.85 2.62 10.70
C PRO A 125 -2.60 2.22 9.43
N VAL A 126 -3.90 1.94 9.58
CA VAL A 126 -4.80 1.75 8.44
C VAL A 126 -5.26 3.12 8.02
N SER A 127 -4.55 3.73 7.08
CA SER A 127 -5.00 4.97 6.44
C SER A 127 -6.25 4.65 5.65
N LEU A 128 -7.41 5.13 6.10
CA LEU A 128 -8.61 5.10 5.27
C LEU A 128 -8.30 5.95 4.02
N PRO A 129 -8.73 5.53 2.81
CA PRO A 129 -8.73 6.45 1.69
C PRO A 129 -9.52 7.69 2.13
N MET A 130 -9.15 8.88 1.67
CA MET A 130 -9.95 10.08 1.94
C MET A 130 -11.28 9.98 1.14
N ILE A 131 -12.18 9.10 1.56
CA ILE A 131 -13.49 8.89 0.93
C ILE A 131 -14.46 10.00 1.34
N HIS A 132 -14.18 10.72 2.43
CA HIS A 132 -15.07 11.79 2.91
C HIS A 132 -14.94 13.14 2.19
N THR A 133 -14.04 13.27 1.20
CA THR A 133 -13.89 14.52 0.42
C THR A 133 -14.19 14.38 -1.07
N LEU A 134 -14.54 13.18 -1.55
CA LEU A 134 -14.99 13.03 -2.93
C LEU A 134 -16.47 13.40 -3.03
N PRO A 135 -16.85 14.31 -3.95
CA PRO A 135 -18.25 14.57 -4.23
C PRO A 135 -19.00 13.26 -4.48
N PRO A 136 -20.27 13.14 -4.05
CA PRO A 136 -21.12 12.02 -4.42
C PRO A 136 -21.08 11.81 -5.94
N GLY A 137 -20.65 10.62 -6.38
CA GLY A 137 -20.56 10.27 -7.82
C GLY A 137 -19.15 10.18 -8.41
N THR A 138 -18.09 10.44 -7.63
CA THR A 138 -16.71 10.26 -8.12
C THR A 138 -16.29 8.79 -7.97
N ALA A 139 -16.21 8.06 -9.08
CA ALA A 139 -15.75 6.66 -9.10
C ALA A 139 -14.25 6.58 -8.76
N MET A 140 -13.85 5.59 -7.95
CA MET A 140 -12.45 5.39 -7.62
C MET A 140 -11.64 5.00 -8.88
N PRO A 141 -10.38 5.46 -9.02
CA PRO A 141 -9.49 4.92 -10.04
C PRO A 141 -9.31 3.41 -9.83
N GLY A 142 -9.84 2.60 -10.75
CA GLY A 142 -9.86 1.14 -10.66
C GLY A 142 -11.20 0.52 -10.27
N GLU A 143 -12.15 1.31 -9.74
CA GLU A 143 -13.57 0.94 -9.72
C GLU A 143 -14.18 1.39 -11.06
N THR A 144 -13.92 0.62 -12.11
CA THR A 144 -14.90 0.59 -13.19
C THR A 144 -16.21 0.18 -12.54
N ASN A 145 -17.26 1.00 -12.65
CA ASN A 145 -18.64 0.63 -12.37
C ASN A 145 -18.95 -0.68 -13.12
N LYS A 146 -18.61 -1.82 -12.51
CA LYS A 146 -19.07 -3.12 -12.96
C LYS A 146 -20.49 -3.21 -12.46
N VAL A 147 -21.37 -2.57 -13.22
CA VAL A 147 -22.80 -2.83 -13.18
C VAL A 147 -22.93 -4.35 -13.27
N GLY A 148 -23.25 -4.98 -12.14
CA GLY A 148 -23.32 -6.43 -12.06
C GLY A 148 -24.31 -6.98 -13.09
N PRO A 149 -24.21 -8.25 -13.49
CA PRO A 149 -25.11 -8.83 -14.49
C PRO A 149 -26.60 -8.58 -14.20
N LEU A 150 -26.96 -8.55 -12.91
CA LEU A 150 -28.29 -8.25 -12.40
C LEU A 150 -28.74 -6.79 -12.64
N GLU A 151 -27.86 -5.82 -12.42
CA GLU A 151 -28.16 -4.41 -12.66
C GLU A 151 -28.22 -4.10 -14.16
N LYS A 152 -27.40 -4.76 -14.99
CA LYS A 152 -27.54 -4.70 -16.46
C LYS A 152 -28.87 -5.27 -16.93
N LEU A 153 -29.33 -6.37 -16.34
CA LEU A 153 -30.61 -6.99 -16.67
C LEU A 153 -31.79 -6.09 -16.25
N LYS A 154 -31.68 -5.46 -15.08
CA LYS A 154 -32.67 -4.52 -14.56
C LYS A 154 -32.83 -3.28 -15.45
N ASN A 155 -31.71 -2.66 -15.86
CA ASN A 155 -31.75 -1.50 -16.77
C ASN A 155 -32.32 -1.87 -18.13
N LYS A 156 -31.96 -3.06 -18.66
CA LYS A 156 -32.50 -3.55 -19.93
C LYS A 156 -34.00 -3.86 -19.87
N LEU A 157 -34.53 -4.25 -18.71
CA LEU A 157 -35.97 -4.46 -18.49
C LEU A 157 -36.72 -3.13 -18.38
N ILE A 158 -36.15 -2.14 -17.69
CA ILE A 158 -36.73 -0.80 -17.54
C ILE A 158 -36.81 -0.09 -18.89
N ASP A 159 -35.76 -0.16 -19.72
CA ASP A 159 -35.78 0.42 -21.07
C ASP A 159 -36.84 -0.23 -21.97
N LYS A 160 -37.06 -1.54 -21.81
CA LYS A 160 -38.09 -2.27 -22.57
C LYS A 160 -39.51 -1.90 -22.13
N LEU A 161 -39.72 -1.68 -20.83
CA LEU A 161 -40.99 -1.23 -20.27
C LEU A 161 -41.33 0.19 -20.75
N ASN A 162 -40.36 1.10 -20.76
CA ASN A 162 -40.58 2.48 -21.23
C ASN A 162 -40.91 2.58 -22.73
N PHE A 163 -40.45 1.62 -23.55
CA PHE A 163 -40.79 1.57 -24.98
C PHE A 163 -42.20 1.04 -25.29
N THR A 164 -42.91 0.48 -24.29
CA THR A 164 -44.23 -0.13 -24.49
C THR A 164 -45.38 0.79 -24.06
N ILE A 165 -45.08 1.95 -23.47
CA ILE A 165 -46.06 2.92 -22.93
C ILE A 165 -45.93 4.29 -23.60
N GLY A 166 -45.23 4.37 -24.74
CA GLY A 166 -45.11 5.56 -25.59
C GLY A 166 -45.99 5.47 -26.81
#